data_AF-A0A248VD63-F1
#
_entry.id   AF-A0A248VD63-F1
#
_cell.length_a   1.000
_cell.length_b   1.000
_cell.length_c   1.000
_cell.angle_alpha   90.00
_cell.angle_beta   90.00
_cell.angle_gamma   90.00
#
_symmetry.space_group_name_H-M   'P 1'
#
loop_
_entity.id
_entity.type
_entity.pdbx_description
1 polymer ?
#
loop_
_entity_poly.entity_id
_entity_poly.type
_entity_poly.pdbx_seq_one_letter_code
_entity_poly.pdbx_strand_id
1 'polypeptide(L)'
;MTQAQPARFIRRSNAAQAACERPLGICAEAFALVVGQTLPKRTVAALARMTPARQVAAARTMVAMDNLSGDFARALLAATPSSERVDDARGRQSHPDCATRLARMERRLIQMQLEAAELRWQYDDDLFHLALAASYVRGWMRNEVVTTWLYSHHPEFAIVLDRLAKAADFAIEPGRPMRLPYSPAASPAISRKDKSGRRSSAGIPTR
;
A
#
# COMPACT_ATOMS: atom_id res chain seq x y z
N MET A 1 19.74 -17.47 -19.66
CA MET A 1 18.93 -17.19 -18.46
C MET A 1 19.37 -15.87 -17.86
N THR A 2 18.60 -14.81 -18.13
CA THR A 2 18.88 -13.45 -17.69
C THR A 2 18.57 -13.33 -16.20
N GLN A 3 19.60 -13.23 -15.37
CA GLN A 3 19.43 -13.01 -13.93
C GLN A 3 18.75 -11.65 -13.71
N ALA A 4 17.55 -11.67 -13.15
CA ALA A 4 16.84 -10.46 -12.72
C ALA A 4 17.63 -9.83 -11.56
N GLN A 5 18.18 -8.64 -11.80
CA GLN A 5 18.85 -7.89 -10.74
C GLN A 5 17.80 -7.35 -9.76
N PRO A 6 18.00 -7.52 -8.44
CA PRO A 6 17.08 -6.97 -7.45
C PRO A 6 17.08 -5.44 -7.49
N ALA A 7 15.92 -4.85 -7.21
CA ALA A 7 15.75 -3.41 -7.13
C ALA A 7 16.77 -2.83 -6.12
N ARG A 8 17.66 -1.96 -6.61
CA ARG A 8 18.67 -1.29 -5.79
C ARG A 8 17.97 -0.25 -4.92
N PHE A 9 17.54 -0.65 -3.72
CA PHE A 9 17.12 0.29 -2.70
C PHE A 9 18.29 1.24 -2.42
N ILE A 10 17.99 2.54 -2.47
CA ILE A 10 18.92 3.61 -2.12
C ILE A 10 19.23 3.44 -0.62
N ARG A 11 20.41 2.91 -0.31
CA ARG A 11 20.95 2.91 1.05
C ARG A 11 21.12 4.37 1.45
N ARG A 12 20.38 4.86 2.46
CA ARG A 12 20.72 6.10 3.17
C ARG A 12 22.05 5.84 3.88
N SER A 13 23.16 6.12 3.21
CA SER A 13 24.48 6.05 3.82
C SER A 13 24.63 7.25 4.74
N ASN A 14 24.63 7.01 6.06
CA ASN A 14 25.11 7.96 7.08
C ASN A 14 26.65 8.08 7.07
N ALA A 15 27.29 8.00 5.90
CA ALA A 15 28.72 8.18 5.78
C ALA A 15 29.02 9.67 5.70
N ALA A 16 29.93 10.13 6.55
CA ALA A 16 30.42 11.50 6.59
C ALA A 16 30.80 12.00 5.19
N GLN A 17 30.39 13.23 4.92
CA GLN A 17 30.39 13.91 3.64
C GLN A 17 31.78 13.90 2.99
N ALA A 18 31.93 13.14 1.91
CA ALA A 18 32.99 13.42 0.96
C ALA A 18 32.63 14.75 0.27
N ALA A 19 33.59 15.68 0.28
CA ALA A 19 33.49 17.03 -0.27
C ALA A 19 32.58 17.07 -1.50
N CYS A 20 31.42 17.71 -1.35
CA CYS A 20 30.41 17.80 -2.39
C CYS A 20 30.88 18.84 -3.41
N GLU A 21 31.88 18.48 -4.21
CA GLU A 21 32.23 19.24 -5.40
C GLU A 21 30.99 19.33 -6.28
N ARG A 22 30.64 20.56 -6.69
CA ARG A 22 29.48 20.79 -7.54
C ARG A 22 29.65 19.98 -8.82
N PRO A 23 28.75 19.04 -9.13
CA PRO A 23 28.85 18.29 -10.37
C PRO A 23 28.67 19.21 -11.58
N LEU A 24 29.51 19.01 -12.59
CA LEU A 24 29.46 19.74 -13.87
C LEU A 24 28.07 19.59 -14.50
N GLY A 25 27.41 20.72 -14.79
CA GLY A 25 26.09 20.76 -15.47
C GLY A 25 24.87 21.07 -14.59
N ILE A 26 25.02 21.18 -13.27
CA ILE A 26 23.94 21.64 -12.37
C ILE A 26 24.12 23.12 -12.02
N CYS A 27 23.04 23.91 -12.00
CA CYS A 27 23.01 25.30 -11.55
C CYS A 27 23.38 25.44 -10.05
N ALA A 28 24.03 26.55 -9.67
CA ALA A 28 24.47 26.79 -8.29
C ALA A 28 23.30 26.74 -7.31
N GLU A 29 22.18 27.34 -7.71
CA GLU A 29 20.95 27.40 -6.92
C GLU A 29 20.30 26.03 -6.75
N ALA A 30 20.30 25.21 -7.80
CA ALA A 30 19.75 23.85 -7.74
C ALA A 30 20.61 22.95 -6.84
N PHE A 31 21.93 23.13 -6.88
CA PHE A 31 22.85 22.42 -5.99
C PHE A 31 22.69 22.87 -4.53
N ALA A 32 22.48 24.17 -4.28
CA ALA A 32 22.25 24.71 -2.94
C ALA A 32 21.07 24.04 -2.21
N LEU A 33 20.03 23.66 -2.96
CA LEU A 33 18.84 22.97 -2.41
C LEU A 33 19.11 21.51 -2.01
N VAL A 34 20.17 20.90 -2.53
CA VAL A 34 20.50 19.48 -2.32
C VAL A 34 21.80 19.31 -1.52
N VAL A 35 22.31 20.40 -0.92
CA VAL A 35 23.54 20.38 -0.11
C VAL A 35 23.39 19.39 1.04
N GLY A 36 24.37 18.48 1.16
CA GLY A 36 24.40 17.45 2.20
C GLY A 36 23.76 16.12 1.82
N GLN A 37 23.10 16.01 0.66
CA GLN A 37 22.55 14.75 0.17
C GLN A 37 23.38 14.16 -0.98
N THR A 38 23.53 12.83 -0.99
CA THR A 38 24.29 12.12 -2.02
C THR A 38 23.43 11.96 -3.28
N LEU A 39 23.79 12.68 -4.34
CA LEU A 39 23.11 12.58 -5.62
C LEU A 39 23.60 11.38 -6.43
N PRO A 40 22.73 10.44 -6.83
CA PRO A 40 23.09 9.41 -7.78
C PRO A 40 23.57 10.03 -9.11
N LYS A 41 24.59 9.44 -9.75
CA LYS A 41 25.09 9.89 -11.06
C LYS A 41 23.98 10.03 -12.12
N ARG A 42 22.97 9.14 -12.07
CA ARG A 42 21.79 9.18 -12.95
C ARG A 42 20.93 10.43 -12.73
N THR A 43 20.79 10.86 -11.47
CA THR A 43 20.04 12.06 -11.08
C THR A 43 20.72 13.31 -11.61
N VAL A 44 22.04 13.41 -11.44
CA VAL A 44 22.86 14.51 -11.97
C VAL A 44 22.76 14.58 -13.50
N ALA A 45 22.90 13.44 -14.19
CA ALA A 45 22.79 13.38 -15.65
C ALA A 45 21.39 13.75 -16.15
N ALA A 46 20.32 13.49 -15.39
CA ALA A 46 18.98 13.91 -15.77
C ALA A 46 18.76 15.41 -15.55
N LEU A 47 19.24 15.98 -14.45
CA LEU A 47 19.12 17.42 -14.18
C LEU A 47 19.95 18.25 -15.17
N ALA A 48 21.16 17.81 -15.53
CA ALA A 48 22.03 18.51 -16.47
C ALA A 48 21.40 18.72 -17.88
N ARG A 49 20.42 17.90 -18.23
CA ARG A 49 19.67 17.97 -19.51
C ARG A 49 18.49 18.97 -19.47
N MET A 50 18.24 19.61 -18.33
CA MET A 50 17.20 20.63 -18.13
C MET A 50 17.81 22.04 -18.08
N THR A 51 17.04 23.07 -18.43
CA THR A 51 17.46 24.47 -18.29
C THR A 51 17.71 24.83 -16.82
N PRO A 52 18.58 25.81 -16.52
CA PRO A 52 18.94 26.15 -15.14
C PRO A 52 17.73 26.52 -14.27
N ALA A 53 16.75 27.25 -14.81
CA ALA A 53 15.50 27.55 -14.10
C ALA A 53 14.70 26.28 -13.77
N ARG A 54 14.63 25.33 -14.72
CA ARG A 54 13.94 24.06 -14.52
C ARG A 54 14.66 23.12 -13.56
N GLN A 55 15.99 23.13 -13.55
CA GLN A 55 16.78 22.38 -12.57
C GLN A 55 16.44 22.77 -11.14
N VAL A 56 16.27 24.07 -10.86
CA VAL A 56 15.88 24.57 -9.53
C VAL A 56 14.48 24.08 -9.17
N ALA A 57 13.51 24.22 -10.07
CA ALA A 57 12.15 23.74 -9.84
C ALA A 57 12.11 22.23 -9.60
N ALA A 58 12.79 21.44 -10.44
CA ALA A 58 12.89 20.00 -10.30
C ALA A 58 13.55 19.60 -8.97
N ALA A 59 14.66 20.24 -8.60
CA ALA A 59 15.34 19.99 -7.33
C ALA A 59 14.41 20.27 -6.13
N ARG A 60 13.65 21.38 -6.15
CA ARG A 60 12.63 21.68 -5.12
C ARG A 60 11.59 20.58 -5.03
N THR A 61 11.06 20.10 -6.15
CA THR A 61 10.08 18.99 -6.17
C THR A 61 10.66 17.70 -5.60
N MET A 62 11.91 17.38 -5.95
CA MET A 62 12.59 16.17 -5.45
C MET A 62 12.86 16.22 -3.95
N VAL A 63 13.22 17.38 -3.42
CA VAL A 63 13.39 17.59 -1.97
C VAL A 63 12.05 17.54 -1.24
N ALA A 64 11.00 18.17 -1.79
CA ALA A 64 9.65 18.14 -1.20
C ALA A 64 9.08 16.72 -1.09
N MET A 65 9.42 15.85 -2.04
CA MET A 65 9.00 14.43 -2.06
C MET A 65 9.99 13.49 -1.35
N ASP A 66 11.05 14.03 -0.73
CA ASP A 66 12.16 13.27 -0.09
C ASP A 66 12.70 12.12 -0.99
N ASN A 67 12.79 12.37 -2.30
CA ASN A 67 13.14 11.38 -3.30
C ASN A 67 14.11 11.94 -4.35
N LEU A 68 15.41 11.73 -4.12
CA LEU A 68 16.48 12.09 -5.06
C LEU A 68 16.86 10.97 -6.04
N SER A 69 15.97 9.98 -6.24
CA SER A 69 16.26 8.84 -7.12
C SER A 69 16.45 9.25 -8.57
N GLY A 70 17.32 8.52 -9.28
CA GLY A 70 17.58 8.76 -10.70
C GLY A 70 16.36 8.51 -11.58
N ASP A 71 15.47 7.60 -11.19
CA ASP A 71 14.25 7.30 -11.93
C ASP A 71 13.23 8.44 -11.80
N PHE A 72 13.10 9.01 -10.60
CA PHE A 72 12.26 10.19 -10.39
C PHE A 72 12.79 11.41 -11.17
N ALA A 73 14.11 11.64 -11.19
CA ALA A 73 14.69 12.70 -12.01
C ALA A 73 14.43 12.50 -13.51
N ARG A 74 14.45 11.26 -14.01
CA ARG A 74 14.12 10.95 -15.41
C ARG A 74 12.64 11.13 -15.72
N ALA A 75 11.75 10.83 -14.78
CA ALA A 75 10.32 11.10 -14.91
C ALA A 75 10.07 12.61 -15.01
N LEU A 76 10.69 13.41 -14.14
CA LEU A 76 10.64 14.87 -14.23
C LEU A 76 11.20 15.36 -15.55
N LEU A 77 12.33 14.80 -16.01
CA LEU A 77 12.90 15.12 -17.32
C LEU A 77 11.92 14.82 -18.45
N ALA A 78 11.22 13.68 -18.42
CA ALA A 78 10.24 13.28 -19.42
C ALA A 78 8.99 14.18 -19.43
N ALA A 79 8.59 14.71 -18.27
CA ALA A 79 7.48 15.65 -18.13
C ALA A 79 7.83 17.10 -18.51
N THR A 80 9.11 17.46 -18.52
CA THR A 80 9.57 18.82 -18.86
C THR A 80 9.28 19.15 -20.34
N PRO A 81 8.74 20.34 -20.68
CA PRO A 81 8.53 20.75 -22.07
C PRO A 81 9.85 20.95 -22.81
N SER A 82 9.83 20.86 -24.15
CA SER A 82 11.05 21.01 -24.96
C SER A 82 11.72 22.38 -24.85
N SER A 83 10.96 23.44 -24.50
CA SER A 83 11.48 24.79 -24.23
C SER A 83 12.38 24.88 -22.98
N GLU A 84 12.26 23.91 -22.06
CA GLU A 84 12.99 23.87 -20.79
C GLU A 84 14.03 22.74 -20.73
N ARG A 85 14.39 22.16 -21.88
CA ARG A 85 15.45 21.16 -22.02
C ARG A 85 16.67 21.75 -22.71
N VAL A 86 17.86 21.39 -22.24
CA VAL A 86 19.16 21.80 -22.80
C VAL A 86 19.55 20.91 -23.97
N ASP A 87 19.09 19.65 -23.97
CA ASP A 87 19.24 18.77 -25.12
C ASP A 87 18.23 19.09 -26.24
N ASP A 88 18.63 18.86 -27.49
CA ASP A 88 17.77 18.99 -28.67
C ASP A 88 16.36 18.46 -28.42
N ALA A 89 15.36 19.25 -28.83
CA ALA A 89 13.91 19.09 -28.63
C ALA A 89 13.31 17.74 -29.09
N ARG A 90 14.13 16.84 -29.66
CA ARG A 90 13.79 15.46 -30.05
C ARG A 90 13.87 14.45 -28.91
N GLY A 91 13.80 14.90 -27.65
CA GLY A 91 13.62 14.02 -26.49
C GLY A 91 12.26 13.31 -26.54
N ARG A 92 12.20 12.21 -27.31
CA ARG A 92 11.04 11.33 -27.58
C ARG A 92 9.72 12.07 -27.45
N GLN A 93 9.32 12.79 -28.52
CA GLN A 93 7.91 13.06 -28.73
C GLN A 93 7.18 11.74 -28.47
N SER A 94 6.31 11.72 -27.46
CA SER A 94 5.42 10.58 -27.28
C SER A 94 4.77 10.40 -28.64
N HIS A 95 4.95 9.22 -29.24
CA HIS A 95 4.35 8.93 -30.53
C HIS A 95 2.89 9.41 -30.45
N PRO A 96 2.34 10.12 -31.44
CA PRO A 96 0.98 10.64 -31.35
C PRO A 96 -0.02 9.54 -30.96
N ASP A 97 0.27 8.30 -31.35
CA ASP A 97 -0.45 7.08 -30.94
C ASP A 97 -0.36 6.76 -29.45
N CYS A 98 0.79 7.02 -28.80
CA CYS A 98 0.98 6.86 -27.36
C CYS A 98 0.18 7.90 -26.58
N ALA A 99 0.22 9.17 -27.00
CA ALA A 99 -0.58 10.24 -26.38
C ALA A 99 -2.08 9.96 -26.51
N THR A 100 -2.53 9.55 -27.70
CA THR A 100 -3.92 9.17 -27.97
C THR A 100 -4.35 7.95 -27.14
N ARG A 101 -3.47 6.97 -26.98
CA ARG A 101 -3.72 5.77 -26.17
C ARG A 101 -3.81 6.09 -24.68
N LEU A 102 -2.94 6.96 -24.19
CA LEU A 102 -2.95 7.41 -22.80
C LEU A 102 -4.21 8.22 -22.50
N ALA A 103 -4.59 9.16 -23.38
CA ALA A 103 -5.83 9.93 -23.24
C ALA A 103 -7.08 9.03 -23.24
N ARG A 104 -7.09 7.94 -24.04
CA ARG A 104 -8.16 6.94 -24.02
C ARG A 104 -8.17 6.16 -22.70
N MET A 105 -7.00 5.79 -22.20
CA MET A 105 -6.87 5.10 -20.92
C MET A 105 -7.32 5.98 -19.76
N GLU A 106 -6.94 7.26 -19.75
CA GLU A 106 -7.35 8.24 -18.75
C GLU A 106 -8.87 8.37 -18.69
N ARG A 107 -9.54 8.54 -19.83
CA ARG A 107 -11.01 8.58 -19.88
C ARG A 107 -11.65 7.30 -19.33
N ARG A 108 -11.09 6.13 -19.66
CA ARG A 108 -11.59 4.84 -19.15
C ARG A 108 -11.38 4.71 -17.64
N LEU A 109 -10.24 5.17 -17.12
CA LEU A 109 -9.95 5.16 -15.69
C LEU A 109 -10.90 6.08 -14.94
N ILE A 110 -11.15 7.29 -15.46
CA ILE A 110 -12.11 8.23 -14.87
C ILE A 110 -13.50 7.60 -14.86
N GLN A 111 -13.94 7.01 -15.97
CA GLN A 111 -15.23 6.32 -16.05
C GLN A 111 -15.34 5.19 -15.01
N MET A 112 -14.33 4.33 -14.91
CA MET A 112 -14.30 3.24 -13.93
C MET A 112 -14.30 3.77 -12.49
N GLN A 113 -13.63 4.90 -12.22
CA GLN A 113 -13.62 5.51 -10.89
C GLN A 113 -15.00 6.08 -10.52
N LEU A 114 -15.71 6.68 -11.47
CA LEU A 114 -17.08 7.18 -11.25
C LEU A 114 -18.05 6.03 -10.99
N GLU A 115 -18.00 4.97 -11.81
CA GLU A 115 -18.81 3.77 -11.62
C GLU A 115 -18.53 3.11 -10.25
N ALA A 116 -17.26 3.02 -9.85
CA ALA A 116 -16.89 2.49 -8.55
C ALA A 116 -17.38 3.38 -7.40
N ALA A 117 -17.36 4.71 -7.56
CA ALA A 117 -17.86 5.63 -6.55
C ALA A 117 -19.39 5.55 -6.39
N GLU A 118 -20.11 5.42 -7.50
CA GLU A 118 -21.57 5.24 -7.52
C GLU A 118 -21.96 3.93 -6.81
N LEU A 119 -21.29 2.82 -7.14
CA LEU A 119 -21.49 1.53 -6.47
C LEU A 119 -21.16 1.57 -4.98
N ARG A 120 -20.12 2.33 -4.60
CA ARG A 120 -19.69 2.41 -3.20
C ARG A 120 -20.65 3.22 -2.32
N TRP A 121 -21.35 4.20 -2.89
CA TRP A 121 -22.20 5.11 -2.11
C TRP A 121 -23.31 4.39 -1.32
N GLN A 122 -23.88 3.32 -1.90
CA GLN A 122 -24.92 2.52 -1.23
C GLN A 122 -24.35 1.31 -0.50
N TYR A 123 -23.20 0.80 -0.94
CA TYR A 123 -22.58 -0.39 -0.39
C TYR A 123 -22.24 -0.28 1.10
N ASP A 124 -21.74 0.88 1.54
CA ASP A 124 -21.32 1.06 2.93
C ASP A 124 -22.53 1.10 3.90
N ASP A 125 -23.67 1.68 3.48
CA ASP A 125 -24.89 1.72 4.29
C ASP A 125 -25.59 0.34 4.31
N ASP A 126 -25.67 -0.34 3.17
CA ASP A 126 -26.23 -1.70 3.08
C ASP A 126 -25.43 -2.69 3.92
N LEU A 127 -24.09 -2.56 3.92
CA LEU A 127 -23.22 -3.39 4.75
C LEU A 127 -23.44 -3.12 6.24
N PHE A 128 -23.66 -1.86 6.63
CA PHE A 128 -23.98 -1.49 8.00
C PHE A 128 -25.34 -2.06 8.44
N HIS A 129 -26.39 -1.89 7.64
CA HIS A 129 -27.72 -2.46 7.93
C HIS A 129 -27.66 -3.99 8.02
N LEU A 130 -26.93 -4.64 7.13
CA LEU A 130 -26.76 -6.09 7.14
C LEU A 130 -25.98 -6.56 8.38
N ALA A 131 -24.90 -5.87 8.75
CA ALA A 131 -24.12 -6.17 9.95
C ALA A 131 -24.95 -5.98 11.23
N LEU A 132 -25.73 -4.90 11.31
CA LEU A 132 -26.67 -4.67 12.40
C LEU A 132 -27.73 -5.77 12.47
N ALA A 133 -28.41 -6.07 11.35
CA ALA A 133 -29.43 -7.12 11.30
C ALA A 133 -28.85 -8.48 11.71
N ALA A 134 -27.67 -8.86 11.21
CA ALA A 134 -26.99 -10.07 11.61
C ALA A 134 -26.65 -10.08 13.12
N SER A 135 -26.27 -8.93 13.70
CA SER A 135 -26.00 -8.82 15.14
C SER A 135 -27.26 -9.03 15.99
N TYR A 136 -28.41 -8.48 15.58
CA TYR A 136 -29.69 -8.67 16.27
C TYR A 136 -30.15 -10.12 16.20
N VAL A 137 -30.06 -10.73 15.02
CA VAL A 137 -30.38 -12.15 14.82
C VAL A 137 -29.51 -13.03 15.70
N ARG A 138 -28.20 -12.75 15.77
CA ARG A 138 -27.30 -13.45 16.71
C ARG A 138 -27.73 -13.25 18.16
N GLY A 139 -28.13 -12.04 18.55
CA GLY A 139 -28.66 -11.75 19.89
C GLY A 139 -29.90 -12.56 20.23
N TRP A 140 -30.85 -12.67 19.29
CA TRP A 140 -32.05 -13.51 19.45
C TRP A 140 -31.69 -14.99 19.55
N MET A 141 -30.78 -15.48 18.73
CA MET A 141 -30.36 -16.90 18.74
C MET A 141 -29.56 -17.29 20.00
N ARG A 142 -28.99 -16.32 20.73
CA ARG A 142 -28.32 -16.55 22.03
C ARG A 142 -29.26 -16.56 23.23
N ASN A 143 -30.48 -16.01 23.09
CA ASN A 143 -31.44 -15.97 24.18
C ASN A 143 -32.38 -17.17 24.13
N GLU A 144 -32.28 -18.06 25.12
CA GLU A 144 -33.03 -19.32 25.20
C GLU A 144 -34.56 -19.13 25.17
N VAL A 145 -35.07 -18.05 25.74
CA VAL A 145 -36.52 -17.76 25.75
C VAL A 145 -37.00 -17.40 24.34
N VAL A 146 -36.22 -16.58 23.63
CA VAL A 146 -36.55 -16.09 22.28
C VAL A 146 -36.41 -17.21 21.26
N THR A 147 -35.36 -18.03 21.35
CA THR A 147 -35.18 -19.18 20.46
C THR A 147 -36.30 -20.19 20.61
N THR A 148 -36.65 -20.56 21.85
CA THR A 148 -37.72 -21.53 22.11
C THR A 148 -39.07 -21.04 21.56
N TRP A 149 -39.38 -19.75 21.73
CA TRP A 149 -40.57 -19.13 21.15
C TRP A 149 -40.54 -19.11 19.62
N LEU A 150 -39.38 -18.87 19.01
CA LEU A 150 -39.23 -18.87 17.56
C LEU A 150 -39.45 -20.26 16.96
N TYR A 151 -38.91 -21.30 17.61
CA TYR A 151 -39.11 -22.69 17.19
C TYR A 151 -40.55 -23.18 17.37
N SER A 152 -41.29 -22.65 18.36
CA SER A 152 -42.68 -23.05 18.59
C SER A 152 -43.67 -22.39 17.62
N HIS A 153 -43.44 -21.14 17.21
CA HIS A 153 -44.35 -20.41 16.32
C HIS A 153 -43.93 -20.42 14.84
N HIS A 154 -42.62 -20.37 14.56
CA HIS A 154 -42.09 -20.24 13.19
C HIS A 154 -40.80 -21.06 12.98
N PRO A 155 -40.91 -22.40 12.92
CA PRO A 155 -39.73 -23.29 12.84
C PRO A 155 -38.89 -23.08 11.57
N GLU A 156 -39.53 -22.79 10.43
CA GLU A 156 -38.84 -22.55 9.15
C GLU A 156 -37.89 -21.34 9.22
N PHE A 157 -38.33 -20.25 9.86
CA PHE A 157 -37.50 -19.06 10.04
C PHE A 157 -36.41 -19.29 11.09
N ALA A 158 -36.72 -20.03 12.16
CA ALA A 158 -35.74 -20.36 13.19
C ALA A 158 -34.53 -21.12 12.64
N ILE A 159 -34.75 -22.09 11.73
CA ILE A 159 -33.66 -22.85 11.10
C ILE A 159 -32.77 -21.94 10.25
N VAL A 160 -33.36 -21.02 9.48
CA VAL A 160 -32.61 -20.09 8.62
C VAL A 160 -31.80 -19.10 9.46
N LEU A 161 -32.39 -18.57 10.53
CA LEU A 161 -31.73 -17.61 11.43
C LEU A 161 -30.61 -18.26 12.24
N ASP A 162 -30.77 -19.51 12.68
CA ASP A 162 -29.70 -20.29 13.34
C ASP A 162 -28.51 -20.53 12.40
N ARG A 163 -28.76 -20.88 11.13
CA ARG A 163 -27.71 -21.01 10.11
C ARG A 163 -26.99 -19.69 9.86
N LEU A 164 -27.73 -18.59 9.75
CA LEU A 164 -27.17 -17.25 9.58
C LEU A 164 -26.31 -16.82 10.77
N ALA A 165 -26.78 -17.07 12.00
CA ALA A 165 -26.04 -16.78 13.22
C ALA A 165 -24.71 -17.54 13.26
N LYS A 166 -24.72 -18.85 12.94
CA LYS A 166 -23.51 -19.68 12.85
C LYS A 166 -22.54 -19.16 11.78
N ALA A 167 -23.04 -18.85 10.58
CA ALA A 167 -22.21 -18.29 9.50
C ALA A 167 -21.56 -16.95 9.89
N ALA A 168 -22.31 -16.09 10.58
CA ALA A 168 -21.81 -14.80 11.05
C ALA A 168 -20.74 -14.95 12.15
N ASP A 169 -20.81 -15.99 12.99
CA ASP A 169 -19.79 -16.27 14.01
C ASP A 169 -18.47 -16.73 13.38
N PHE A 170 -18.51 -17.52 12.31
CA PHE A 170 -17.31 -17.92 11.55
C PHE A 170 -16.65 -16.75 10.78
N ALA A 171 -17.39 -15.69 10.48
CA ALA A 171 -16.83 -14.50 9.84
C ALA A 171 -15.98 -13.64 10.80
N ILE A 172 -16.21 -13.76 12.12
CA ILE A 172 -15.46 -13.03 13.16
C ILE A 172 -14.13 -13.72 13.46
N GLU A 173 -14.10 -15.05 13.39
CA GLU A 173 -12.89 -15.84 13.62
C GLU A 173 -12.15 -16.10 12.30
N PRO A 174 -10.96 -15.52 12.06
CA PRO A 174 -10.22 -15.80 10.85
C PRO A 174 -9.80 -17.28 10.83
N GLY A 175 -10.48 -18.09 10.01
CA GLY A 175 -10.27 -19.54 9.94
C GLY A 175 -8.81 -19.95 9.62
N ARG A 176 -8.02 -19.05 9.03
CA ARG A 176 -6.55 -19.11 9.04
C ARG A 176 -5.98 -17.70 9.19
N PRO A 177 -5.02 -17.45 10.10
CA PRO A 177 -4.30 -16.19 10.08
C PRO A 177 -3.57 -16.06 8.73
N MET A 178 -3.86 -14.98 8.00
CA MET A 178 -3.21 -14.67 6.73
C MET A 178 -1.70 -14.53 6.95
N ARG A 179 -0.93 -15.49 6.42
CA ARG A 179 0.54 -15.45 6.45
C ARG A 179 1.01 -14.42 5.42
N LEU A 180 1.18 -13.17 5.87
CA LEU A 180 1.83 -12.16 5.04
C LEU A 180 3.29 -12.58 4.80
N PRO A 181 3.80 -12.54 3.54
CA PRO A 181 5.17 -12.92 3.22
C PRO A 181 6.24 -12.03 3.89
N TYR A 182 5.82 -10.91 4.49
CA TYR A 182 6.65 -10.00 5.27
C TYR A 182 6.05 -9.76 6.66
N SER A 183 5.63 -10.80 7.38
CA SER A 183 5.52 -10.64 8.83
C SER A 183 6.91 -10.29 9.37
N PRO A 184 7.11 -9.14 10.06
CA PRO A 184 8.36 -8.91 10.76
C PRO A 184 8.52 -10.08 11.72
N ALA A 185 9.65 -10.78 11.61
CA ALA A 185 9.99 -11.84 12.55
C ALA A 185 9.87 -11.25 13.95
N ALA A 186 8.97 -11.81 14.75
CA ALA A 186 8.81 -11.62 16.19
C ALA A 186 9.31 -10.26 16.72
N SER A 187 8.42 -9.28 16.86
CA SER A 187 8.62 -8.29 17.92
C SER A 187 8.82 -9.06 19.23
N PRO A 188 9.95 -8.89 19.95
CA PRO A 188 10.27 -9.68 21.15
C PRO A 188 9.45 -9.24 22.38
N ALA A 189 8.32 -8.57 22.18
CA ALA A 189 7.51 -8.05 23.26
C ALA A 189 6.36 -9.04 23.56
N ILE A 190 6.38 -9.52 24.81
CA ILE A 190 5.34 -10.30 25.51
C ILE A 190 5.55 -11.83 25.43
N SER A 191 6.56 -12.31 26.17
CA SER A 191 6.51 -13.64 26.78
C SER A 191 5.59 -13.56 28.00
N ARG A 192 4.29 -13.84 27.83
CA ARG A 192 3.41 -14.19 28.96
C ARG A 192 3.67 -15.65 29.32
N LYS A 193 4.55 -15.83 30.30
CA LYS A 193 4.86 -17.12 30.91
C LYS A 193 3.75 -17.49 31.88
N ASP A 194 2.67 -18.07 31.38
CA ASP A 194 1.71 -18.79 32.23
C ASP A 194 2.16 -20.24 32.36
N LYS A 195 2.84 -20.53 33.48
CA LYS A 195 3.00 -21.91 33.95
C LYS A 195 1.87 -22.18 34.93
N SER A 196 0.78 -22.76 34.43
CA SER A 196 -0.17 -23.46 35.27
C SER A 196 -0.46 -24.85 34.68
N GLY A 197 -0.37 -25.87 35.55
CA GLY A 197 -1.22 -27.05 35.44
C GLY A 197 -0.80 -28.19 34.51
N ARG A 198 -0.26 -29.24 35.15
CA ARG A 198 -0.81 -30.61 35.10
C ARG A 198 -0.42 -31.50 33.91
N ARG A 199 0.67 -32.26 34.07
CA ARG A 199 0.79 -33.61 33.50
C ARG A 199 0.05 -34.59 34.40
N SER A 200 -0.92 -35.30 33.85
CA SER A 200 -1.52 -36.50 34.45
C SER A 200 -0.90 -37.77 33.87
N SER A 201 -0.76 -38.75 34.77
CA SER A 201 -0.69 -40.21 34.61
C SER A 201 0.47 -40.85 33.84
N ALA A 202 1.27 -41.67 34.54
CA ALA A 202 1.14 -43.13 34.51
C ALA A 202 2.20 -43.80 35.41
N GLY A 203 1.82 -44.85 36.14
CA GLY A 203 2.77 -45.80 36.74
C GLY A 203 2.43 -46.25 38.16
N ILE A 204 1.49 -47.19 38.29
CA ILE A 204 1.48 -48.15 39.41
C ILE A 204 2.56 -49.19 39.09
N PRO A 205 3.45 -49.53 40.04
CA PRO A 205 3.53 -50.93 40.46
C PRO A 205 3.81 -51.14 41.97
N THR A 206 3.05 -52.07 42.56
CA THR A 206 3.42 -53.08 43.58
C THR A 206 4.34 -52.69 44.74
N ARG A 207 3.85 -52.80 45.97
CA ARG A 207 3.91 -54.04 46.80
C ARG A 207 2.98 -53.90 48.00
#